data_AF-R2V107-F1
#
_entry.id   AF-R2V107-F1
#
_cell.length_a   1.000
_cell.length_b   1.000
_cell.length_c   1.000
_cell.angle_alpha   90.00
_cell.angle_beta   90.00
_cell.angle_gamma   90.00
#
_symmetry.space_group_name_H-M   'P 1'
#
loop_
_entity.id
_entity.type
_entity.pdbx_description
1 polymer ?
#
loop_
_entity_poly.entity_id
_entity_poly.type
_entity_poly.pdbx_seq_one_letter_code
_entity_poly.pdbx_strand_id
1 'polypeptide(L)'
;MKKAEINFREADESDYGWAYLKPYMEKHSGKPLYVVLEQIFREHELYKGIAESILTLQSSLDKQLADLKKETHFTLLRAGDAEKSARTLLHLANNSMYVNDVTDYLPMAEMVTPPVEKATREVQDYYTQLSLKKRSRMESSEVETDRNNESLALEKFEESAADPKVTESLIE
;
A
#
# COMPACT_ATOMS: atom_id res chain seq x y z
N MET A 1 30.26 -68.51 21.65
CA MET A 1 29.94 -67.31 20.83
C MET A 1 30.39 -67.59 19.40
N LYS A 2 29.48 -67.61 18.42
CA LYS A 2 29.87 -67.75 17.00
C LYS A 2 30.39 -66.40 16.53
N LYS A 3 31.66 -66.32 16.10
CA LYS A 3 32.19 -65.14 15.39
C LYS A 3 31.57 -65.15 14.00
N ALA A 4 30.82 -64.11 13.66
CA ALA A 4 30.37 -63.90 12.30
C ALA A 4 31.56 -63.38 11.49
N GLU A 5 32.01 -64.15 10.51
CA GLU A 5 32.97 -63.67 9.52
C GLU A 5 32.20 -62.76 8.54
N ILE A 6 32.44 -61.46 8.65
CA ILE A 6 31.84 -60.47 7.75
C ILE A 6 32.75 -60.40 6.53
N ASN A 7 32.33 -61.03 5.44
CA ASN A 7 33.02 -60.94 4.17
C ASN A 7 32.37 -59.84 3.32
N PHE A 8 33.15 -58.82 2.96
CA PHE A 8 32.69 -57.80 2.03
C PHE A 8 32.77 -58.35 0.60
N ARG A 9 31.75 -58.08 -0.22
CA ARG A 9 31.74 -58.52 -1.61
C ARG A 9 32.93 -57.95 -2.38
N GLU A 10 33.53 -58.79 -3.22
CA GLU A 10 34.64 -58.40 -4.07
C GLU A 10 34.17 -57.49 -5.21
N ALA A 11 35.13 -56.84 -5.87
CA ALA A 11 34.84 -55.85 -6.90
C ALA A 11 34.09 -56.43 -8.12
N ASP A 12 34.21 -57.73 -8.35
CA ASP A 12 33.56 -58.42 -9.45
C ASP A 12 32.08 -58.75 -9.15
N GLU A 13 31.65 -58.64 -7.88
CA GLU A 13 30.30 -58.99 -7.43
C GLU A 13 29.42 -57.76 -7.12
N SER A 14 30.02 -56.63 -6.73
CA SER A 14 29.31 -55.43 -6.36
C SER A 14 30.23 -54.21 -6.30
N ASP A 15 29.79 -53.11 -6.89
CA ASP A 15 30.45 -51.80 -6.75
C ASP A 15 30.44 -51.31 -5.29
N TYR A 16 29.49 -51.81 -4.49
CA TYR A 16 29.33 -51.49 -3.07
C TYR A 16 29.86 -52.65 -2.23
N GLY A 17 30.98 -52.45 -1.55
CA GLY A 17 31.72 -53.50 -0.86
C GLY A 17 33.21 -53.17 -0.80
N TRP A 18 34.06 -54.14 -1.12
CA TRP A 18 35.52 -53.92 -1.12
C TRP A 18 35.96 -52.94 -2.23
N ALA A 19 35.27 -52.93 -3.36
CA ALA A 19 35.51 -51.97 -4.45
C ALA A 19 35.37 -50.52 -4.01
N TYR A 20 34.39 -50.20 -3.16
CA TYR A 20 34.19 -48.86 -2.62
C TYR A 20 35.15 -48.54 -1.47
N LEU A 21 35.39 -49.52 -0.58
CA LEU A 21 36.24 -49.34 0.59
C LEU A 21 37.72 -49.19 0.25
N LYS A 22 38.23 -49.94 -0.72
CA LYS A 22 39.67 -49.95 -1.06
C LYS A 22 40.20 -48.57 -1.48
N PRO A 23 39.60 -47.84 -2.44
CA PRO A 23 40.03 -46.48 -2.78
C PRO A 23 39.84 -45.48 -1.62
N TYR A 24 38.82 -45.68 -0.79
CA TYR A 24 38.54 -44.79 0.35
C TYR A 24 39.57 -45.00 1.47
N MET A 25 40.00 -46.24 1.71
CA MET A 25 41.09 -46.58 2.63
C MET A 25 42.45 -46.10 2.12
N GLU A 26 42.71 -46.18 0.81
CA GLU A 26 43.95 -45.67 0.20
C GLU A 26 44.09 -44.16 0.41
N LYS A 27 42.99 -43.40 0.36
CA LYS A 27 42.95 -41.96 0.68
C LYS A 27 43.15 -41.65 2.17
N HIS A 28 42.88 -42.61 3.04
CA HIS A 28 43.01 -42.49 4.50
C HIS A 28 44.03 -43.51 5.03
N SER A 29 45.18 -43.58 4.37
CA SER A 29 46.24 -44.53 4.70
C SER A 29 46.67 -44.40 6.17
N GLY A 30 46.71 -45.53 6.87
CA GLY A 30 47.10 -45.62 8.28
C GLY A 30 45.95 -45.70 9.29
N LYS A 31 44.68 -45.55 8.88
CA LYS A 31 43.53 -45.78 9.78
C LYS A 31 43.06 -47.24 9.72
N PRO A 32 42.72 -47.87 10.86
CA PRO A 32 42.14 -49.20 10.87
C PRO A 32 40.72 -49.18 10.28
N LEU A 33 40.31 -50.29 9.64
CA LEU A 33 39.08 -50.40 8.86
C LEU A 33 37.82 -49.95 9.62
N TYR A 34 37.73 -50.22 10.92
CA TYR A 34 36.56 -49.82 11.73
C TYR A 34 36.38 -48.30 11.81
N VAL A 35 37.47 -47.53 11.89
CA VAL A 35 37.43 -46.05 11.92
C VAL A 35 36.96 -45.50 10.58
N VAL A 36 37.39 -46.14 9.49
CA VAL A 36 37.00 -45.76 8.14
C VAL A 36 35.50 -46.02 7.92
N LEU A 37 35.00 -47.16 8.38
CA LEU A 37 33.57 -47.49 8.32
C LEU A 37 32.72 -46.52 9.17
N GLU A 38 33.17 -46.19 10.38
CA GLU A 38 32.48 -45.19 11.22
C GLU A 38 32.41 -43.81 10.54
N GLN A 39 33.47 -43.40 9.85
CA GLN A 39 33.50 -42.14 9.11
C GLN A 39 32.50 -42.16 7.94
N ILE A 40 32.45 -43.25 7.17
CA ILE A 40 31.49 -43.42 6.08
C ILE A 40 30.05 -43.36 6.60
N PHE A 41 29.76 -43.99 7.74
CA PHE A 41 28.42 -43.93 8.33
C PHE A 41 28.04 -42.53 8.80
N ARG A 42 28.97 -41.78 9.41
CA ARG A 42 28.73 -40.37 9.78
C ARG A 42 28.47 -39.48 8.56
N GLU A 43 29.26 -39.65 7.50
CA GLU A 43 29.05 -38.93 6.25
C GLU A 43 27.69 -39.26 5.64
N HIS A 44 27.31 -40.54 5.61
CA HIS A 44 26.00 -40.96 5.12
C HIS A 44 24.84 -40.37 5.92
N GLU A 45 24.95 -40.32 7.26
CA GLU A 45 23.93 -39.70 8.12
C GLU A 45 23.76 -38.21 7.81
N LEU A 46 24.87 -37.49 7.62
CA LEU A 46 24.85 -36.09 7.20
C LEU A 46 24.19 -35.91 5.83
N TYR A 47 24.56 -36.71 4.83
CA TYR A 47 23.97 -36.63 3.49
C TYR A 47 22.49 -36.98 3.49
N LYS A 48 22.06 -37.93 4.33
CA LYS A 48 20.64 -38.25 4.50
C LYS A 48 19.86 -37.06 5.04
N GLY A 49 20.38 -36.40 6.08
CA GLY A 49 19.76 -35.19 6.63
C GLY A 49 19.68 -34.05 5.61
N ILE A 50 20.73 -33.87 4.80
CA ILE A 50 20.73 -32.87 3.71
C ILE A 50 19.68 -33.22 2.66
N ALA A 51 19.61 -34.47 2.21
CA ALA A 51 18.64 -34.91 1.20
C ALA A 51 17.19 -34.72 1.68
N GLU A 52 16.90 -35.05 2.95
CA GLU A 52 15.59 -34.82 3.56
C GLU A 52 15.27 -33.31 3.65
N SER A 53 16.25 -32.47 4.00
CA SER A 53 16.08 -31.01 4.02
C SER A 53 15.80 -30.42 2.63
N ILE A 54 16.45 -30.95 1.58
CA ILE A 54 16.23 -30.50 0.20
C ILE A 54 14.83 -30.91 -0.26
N LEU A 55 14.40 -32.14 0.02
CA LEU A 55 13.05 -32.62 -0.32
C LEU A 55 11.97 -31.78 0.36
N THR A 56 12.14 -31.47 1.64
CA THR A 56 11.19 -30.62 2.37
C THR A 56 11.18 -29.19 1.82
N LEU A 57 12.33 -28.59 1.55
CA LEU A 57 12.43 -27.27 0.92
C LEU A 57 11.75 -27.24 -0.46
N GLN A 58 11.99 -28.26 -1.29
CA GLN A 58 11.42 -28.37 -2.62
C GLN A 58 9.89 -28.49 -2.57
N SER A 59 9.36 -29.31 -1.66
CA SER A 59 7.91 -29.43 -1.46
C SER A 59 7.27 -28.12 -0.97
N SER A 60 7.98 -27.35 -0.14
CA SER A 60 7.53 -26.02 0.31
C SER A 60 7.52 -25.01 -0.84
N LEU A 61 8.56 -25.02 -1.67
CA LEU A 61 8.69 -24.13 -2.83
C LEU A 61 7.60 -24.44 -3.87
N ASP A 62 7.36 -25.71 -4.17
CA ASP A 62 6.34 -26.15 -5.12
C ASP A 62 4.93 -25.72 -4.67
N LYS A 63 4.67 -25.79 -3.35
CA LYS A 63 3.41 -25.29 -2.77
C LYS A 63 3.26 -23.77 -2.90
N GLN A 64 4.31 -23.01 -2.57
CA GLN A 64 4.29 -21.55 -2.73
C GLN A 64 4.13 -21.13 -4.20
N LEU A 65 4.77 -21.84 -5.13
CA LEU A 65 4.64 -21.61 -6.55
C LEU A 65 3.23 -21.93 -7.06
N ALA A 66 2.59 -22.98 -6.55
CA ALA A 66 1.21 -23.32 -6.88
C ALA A 66 0.22 -22.25 -6.38
N ASP A 67 0.40 -21.76 -5.16
CA ASP A 67 -0.42 -20.69 -4.59
C ASP A 67 -0.25 -19.37 -5.37
N LEU A 68 1.00 -19.00 -5.69
CA LEU A 68 1.29 -17.82 -6.50
C LEU A 68 0.63 -17.90 -7.88
N LYS A 69 0.78 -19.04 -8.59
CA LYS A 69 0.15 -19.23 -9.91
C LYS A 69 -1.36 -19.07 -9.86
N LYS A 70 -2.01 -19.55 -8.80
CA LYS A 70 -3.47 -19.45 -8.62
C LYS A 70 -3.92 -17.99 -8.45
N GLU A 71 -3.19 -17.21 -7.65
CA GLU A 71 -3.54 -15.80 -7.40
C GLU A 71 -3.19 -14.89 -8.57
N THR A 72 -2.05 -15.12 -9.22
CA THR A 72 -1.59 -14.26 -10.31
C THR A 72 -2.36 -14.50 -11.60
N HIS A 73 -2.73 -15.74 -11.95
CA HIS A 73 -3.36 -15.99 -13.25
C HIS A 73 -4.69 -15.26 -13.41
N PHE A 74 -5.58 -15.33 -12.43
CA PHE A 74 -6.92 -14.78 -12.58
C PHE A 74 -6.93 -13.24 -12.50
N THR A 75 -6.12 -12.69 -11.59
CA THR A 75 -6.02 -11.25 -11.37
C THR A 75 -5.29 -10.56 -12.52
N LEU A 76 -4.20 -11.15 -13.02
CA LEU A 76 -3.40 -10.55 -14.10
C LEU A 76 -4.08 -10.68 -15.47
N LEU A 77 -4.77 -11.79 -15.77
CA LEU A 77 -5.60 -11.87 -16.99
C LEU A 77 -6.72 -10.82 -16.95
N ARG A 78 -7.41 -10.67 -15.82
CA ARG A 78 -8.56 -9.76 -15.72
C ARG A 78 -8.15 -8.28 -15.74
N ALA A 79 -7.06 -7.91 -15.08
CA ALA A 79 -6.56 -6.54 -15.08
C ALA A 79 -5.83 -6.18 -16.39
N GLY A 80 -5.03 -7.11 -16.92
CA GLY A 80 -4.25 -6.90 -18.14
C GLY A 80 -5.12 -6.70 -19.38
N ASP A 81 -6.21 -7.46 -19.54
CA ASP A 81 -7.14 -7.27 -20.64
C ASP A 81 -8.05 -6.06 -20.44
N ALA A 82 -8.49 -5.78 -19.22
CA ALA A 82 -9.35 -4.63 -18.95
C ALA A 82 -8.62 -3.30 -19.18
N GLU A 83 -7.36 -3.16 -18.72
CA GLU A 83 -6.58 -1.93 -18.92
C GLU A 83 -6.25 -1.72 -20.40
N LYS A 84 -5.80 -2.78 -21.10
CA LYS A 84 -5.54 -2.70 -22.55
C LYS A 84 -6.79 -2.38 -23.34
N SER A 85 -7.93 -2.99 -22.98
CA SER A 85 -9.22 -2.73 -23.63
C SER A 85 -9.71 -1.30 -23.37
N ALA A 86 -9.61 -0.82 -22.13
CA ALA A 86 -9.97 0.56 -21.78
C ALA A 86 -9.09 1.58 -22.49
N ARG A 87 -7.77 1.35 -22.53
CA ARG A 87 -6.83 2.21 -23.26
C ARG A 87 -7.15 2.23 -24.76
N THR A 88 -7.44 1.06 -25.34
CA THR A 88 -7.81 0.96 -26.76
C THR A 88 -9.12 1.67 -27.06
N LEU A 89 -10.15 1.50 -26.22
CA LEU A 89 -11.43 2.21 -26.35
C LEU A 89 -11.25 3.72 -26.24
N LEU A 90 -10.41 4.19 -25.31
CA LEU A 90 -10.14 5.61 -25.14
C LEU A 90 -9.41 6.19 -26.36
N HIS A 91 -8.44 5.47 -26.94
CA HIS A 91 -7.82 5.89 -28.19
C HIS A 91 -8.81 5.90 -29.37
N LEU A 92 -9.71 4.92 -29.44
CA LEU A 92 -10.69 4.82 -30.52
C LEU A 92 -11.76 5.92 -30.42
N ALA A 93 -12.21 6.23 -29.20
CA ALA A 93 -13.11 7.36 -28.92
C ALA A 93 -12.42 8.71 -29.19
N ASN A 94 -11.16 8.88 -28.79
CA ASN A 94 -10.43 10.11 -29.09
C ASN A 94 -10.21 10.29 -30.59
N ASN A 95 -9.92 9.20 -31.31
CA ASN A 95 -9.77 9.23 -32.77
C ASN A 95 -11.09 9.56 -33.46
N SER A 96 -12.21 8.99 -33.01
CA SER A 96 -13.52 9.33 -33.57
C SER A 96 -13.94 10.76 -33.28
N MET A 97 -13.60 11.32 -32.11
CA MET A 97 -13.83 12.73 -31.80
C MET A 97 -12.98 13.65 -32.68
N TYR A 98 -11.70 13.30 -32.90
CA TYR A 98 -10.79 14.05 -33.75
C TYR A 98 -11.20 14.05 -35.23
N VAL A 99 -11.61 12.89 -35.77
CA VAL A 99 -12.06 12.76 -37.17
C VAL A 99 -13.36 13.52 -37.44
N ASN A 100 -14.22 13.66 -36.43
CA ASN A 100 -15.52 14.30 -36.56
C ASN A 100 -15.52 15.80 -36.16
N ASP A 101 -14.35 16.41 -35.92
CA ASP A 101 -14.20 17.82 -35.48
C ASP A 101 -15.13 18.18 -34.29
N VAL A 102 -15.32 17.23 -33.37
CA VAL A 102 -16.15 17.45 -32.19
C VAL A 102 -15.34 18.28 -31.18
N THR A 103 -15.52 19.60 -31.22
CA THR A 103 -14.94 20.56 -30.26
C THR A 103 -15.66 20.56 -28.92
N ASP A 104 -16.85 19.95 -28.85
CA ASP A 104 -17.60 19.76 -27.62
C ASP A 104 -17.03 18.54 -26.89
N TYR A 105 -16.12 18.80 -25.96
CA TYR A 105 -15.68 17.82 -24.96
C TYR A 105 -16.90 17.10 -24.40
N LEU A 106 -16.83 15.76 -24.31
CA LEU A 106 -17.88 14.92 -23.74
C LEU A 106 -18.42 15.61 -22.48
N PRO A 107 -19.73 15.95 -22.40
CA PRO A 107 -20.25 16.59 -21.20
C PRO A 107 -20.07 15.61 -20.04
N MET A 108 -19.10 15.90 -19.17
CA MET A 108 -18.81 15.12 -17.96
C MET A 108 -20.01 15.05 -16.99
N ALA A 109 -21.12 15.71 -17.34
CA ALA A 109 -22.42 15.57 -16.69
C ALA A 109 -22.87 14.10 -16.55
N GLU A 110 -22.57 13.23 -17.52
CA GLU A 110 -22.93 11.81 -17.47
C GLU A 110 -21.86 10.91 -16.81
N MET A 111 -20.65 11.43 -16.55
CA MET A 111 -19.56 10.71 -15.87
C MET A 111 -19.48 10.99 -14.36
N VAL A 112 -20.45 11.73 -13.81
CA VAL A 112 -20.55 11.92 -12.35
C VAL A 112 -21.10 10.64 -11.74
N THR A 113 -20.20 9.81 -11.21
CA THR A 113 -20.60 8.65 -10.40
C THR A 113 -21.16 9.13 -9.04
N PRO A 114 -22.06 8.37 -8.39
CA PRO A 114 -22.66 8.77 -7.11
C PRO A 114 -21.65 9.18 -6.01
N PRO A 115 -20.45 8.58 -5.90
CA PRO A 115 -19.43 9.04 -4.97
C PRO A 115 -18.89 10.45 -5.29
N VAL A 116 -18.73 10.77 -6.58
CA VAL A 116 -18.26 12.08 -7.03
C VAL A 116 -19.32 13.14 -6.77
N GLU A 117 -20.60 12.83 -7.00
CA GLU A 117 -21.72 13.73 -6.70
C GLU A 117 -21.84 14.05 -5.20
N LYS A 118 -21.58 13.06 -4.34
CA LYS A 118 -21.57 13.27 -2.89
C LYS A 118 -20.43 14.19 -2.47
N ALA A 119 -19.23 13.96 -3.01
CA ALA A 119 -18.06 14.77 -2.71
C ALA A 119 -18.21 16.22 -3.20
N THR A 120 -18.78 16.43 -4.40
CA THR A 120 -19.03 17.78 -4.91
C THR A 120 -20.09 18.52 -4.07
N ARG A 121 -21.14 17.85 -3.63
CA ARG A 121 -22.14 18.42 -2.71
C ARG A 121 -21.55 18.79 -1.36
N GLU A 122 -20.74 17.94 -0.74
CA GLU A 122 -20.10 18.25 0.55
C GLU A 122 -19.19 19.48 0.46
N VAL A 123 -18.42 19.60 -0.63
CA VAL A 123 -17.57 20.78 -0.88
C VAL A 123 -18.43 22.03 -1.12
N GLN A 124 -19.52 21.91 -1.88
CA GLN A 124 -20.43 23.01 -2.15
C GLN A 124 -21.16 23.48 -0.87
N ASP A 125 -21.60 22.56 -0.02
CA ASP A 125 -22.20 22.84 1.29
C ASP A 125 -21.19 23.51 2.22
N TYR A 126 -19.93 23.08 2.20
CA TYR A 126 -18.86 23.74 2.96
C TYR A 126 -18.64 25.19 2.52
N TYR A 127 -18.60 25.46 1.22
CA TYR A 127 -18.41 26.83 0.71
C TYR A 127 -19.63 27.73 0.95
N THR A 128 -20.85 27.20 0.88
CA THR A 128 -22.06 27.96 1.22
C THR A 128 -22.13 28.28 2.71
N GLN A 129 -21.77 27.33 3.58
CA GLN A 129 -21.67 27.59 5.02
C GLN A 129 -20.58 28.61 5.35
N LEU A 130 -19.42 28.54 4.67
CA LEU A 130 -18.36 29.54 4.83
C LEU A 130 -18.79 30.93 4.36
N SER A 131 -19.49 31.05 3.23
CA SER A 131 -19.95 32.35 2.73
C SER A 131 -21.04 32.93 3.64
N LEU A 132 -21.97 32.11 4.11
CA LEU A 132 -22.97 32.50 5.11
C LEU A 132 -22.33 32.92 6.43
N LYS A 133 -21.29 32.21 6.89
CA LYS A 133 -20.55 32.57 8.12
C LYS A 133 -19.73 33.84 7.97
N LYS A 134 -19.19 34.13 6.78
CA LYS A 134 -18.53 35.41 6.48
C LYS A 134 -19.55 36.55 6.43
N ARG A 135 -20.69 36.32 5.78
CA ARG A 135 -21.78 37.28 5.68
C ARG A 135 -22.38 37.59 7.06
N SER A 136 -22.65 36.57 7.88
CA SER A 136 -23.18 36.79 9.24
C SER A 136 -22.19 37.49 10.16
N ARG A 137 -20.87 37.26 9.98
CA ARG A 137 -19.83 38.03 10.68
C ARG A 137 -19.80 39.49 10.25
N MET A 138 -20.01 39.77 8.97
CA MET A 138 -20.07 41.12 8.42
C MET A 138 -21.32 41.85 8.91
N GLU A 139 -22.47 41.20 8.85
CA GLU A 139 -23.74 41.71 9.38
C GLU A 139 -23.68 41.92 10.91
N SER A 140 -23.01 41.03 11.66
CA SER A 140 -22.80 41.25 13.10
C SER A 140 -21.85 42.40 13.40
N SER A 141 -20.82 42.62 12.58
CA SER A 141 -19.93 43.77 12.73
C SER A 141 -20.61 45.10 12.35
N GLU A 142 -21.49 45.10 11.35
CA GLU A 142 -22.27 46.27 10.95
C GLU A 142 -23.29 46.66 12.04
N VAL A 143 -23.97 45.68 12.65
CA VAL A 143 -24.92 45.92 13.76
C VAL A 143 -24.20 46.41 15.03
N GLU A 144 -22.97 45.96 15.30
CA GLU A 144 -22.16 46.48 16.41
C GLU A 144 -21.63 47.89 16.13
N THR A 145 -21.26 48.23 14.89
CA THR A 145 -20.87 49.60 14.53
C THR A 145 -22.05 50.56 14.54
N ASP A 146 -23.25 50.12 14.14
CA ASP A 146 -24.45 50.96 14.17
C ASP A 146 -24.92 51.23 15.61
N ARG A 147 -24.89 50.22 16.49
CA ARG A 147 -25.20 50.41 17.92
C ARG A 147 -24.18 51.29 18.64
N ASN A 148 -22.89 51.17 18.30
CA ASN A 148 -21.84 52.02 18.85
C ASN A 148 -21.95 53.47 18.34
N ASN A 149 -22.36 53.67 17.09
CA ASN A 149 -22.61 55.01 16.54
C ASN A 149 -23.89 55.66 17.11
N GLU A 150 -24.97 54.88 17.33
CA GLU A 150 -26.18 55.38 17.99
C GLU A 150 -25.93 55.75 19.46
N SER A 151 -25.12 54.97 20.18
CA SER A 151 -24.73 55.29 21.57
C SER A 151 -23.75 56.47 21.67
N LEU A 152 -22.79 56.60 20.74
CA LEU A 152 -21.93 57.80 20.62
C LEU A 152 -22.70 59.06 20.20
N ALA A 153 -23.78 58.92 19.43
CA ALA A 153 -24.67 60.03 19.09
C ALA A 153 -25.52 60.45 20.30
N LEU A 154 -26.04 59.50 21.08
CA LEU A 154 -26.80 59.77 22.31
C LEU A 154 -25.93 60.40 23.42
N GLU A 155 -24.68 59.97 23.61
CA GLU A 155 -23.76 60.63 24.56
C GLU A 155 -23.44 62.08 24.15
N LYS A 156 -23.26 62.36 22.84
CA LYS A 156 -23.02 63.74 22.36
C LYS A 156 -24.24 64.65 22.45
N PHE A 157 -25.46 64.11 22.46
CA PHE A 157 -26.68 64.89 22.69
C PHE A 157 -26.91 65.18 24.18
N GLU A 158 -26.51 64.28 25.08
CA GLU A 158 -26.64 64.50 26.53
C GLU A 158 -25.55 65.43 27.09
N GLU A 159 -24.34 65.43 26.53
CA GLU A 159 -23.26 66.34 26.95
C GLU A 159 -23.48 67.80 26.49
N SER A 160 -24.35 68.04 25.49
CA SER A 160 -24.75 69.39 25.05
C SER A 160 -25.93 69.97 25.83
N ALA A 161 -26.62 69.17 26.67
CA ALA A 161 -27.85 69.58 27.36
C ALA A 161 -27.65 69.81 28.88
N ALA A 162 -26.44 69.59 29.40
CA ALA A 162 -26.12 69.72 30.82
C ALA A 162 -25.12 70.86 31.08
N ASP A 163 -25.53 72.11 30.84
CA ASP A 163 -24.95 73.27 31.53
C ASP A 163 -25.94 74.45 31.59
N PRO A 164 -26.60 74.70 32.74
CA PRO A 164 -27.35 75.92 32.95
C PRO A 164 -26.70 76.87 33.98
N LYS A 165 -26.42 78.09 33.49
CA LYS A 165 -26.38 79.42 34.14
C LYS A 165 -25.09 79.90 34.79
N VAL A 166 -24.50 80.96 34.20
CA VAL A 166 -24.13 82.22 34.90
C VAL A 166 -24.26 83.43 33.93
N THR A 167 -25.12 84.39 34.31
CA THR A 167 -25.21 85.86 34.02
C THR A 167 -25.27 86.38 32.59
N GLU A 168 -26.33 87.09 32.18
CA GLU A 168 -26.63 88.51 32.47
C GLU A 168 -25.55 89.53 32.03
N SER A 169 -26.01 90.41 31.13
CA SER A 169 -25.54 91.78 30.84
C SER A 169 -24.15 92.00 30.25
N LEU A 170 -24.13 92.44 28.99
CA LEU A 170 -23.45 93.67 28.59
C LEU A 170 -24.25 94.32 27.45
N ILE A 171 -24.94 95.39 27.81
CA ILE A 171 -25.33 96.48 26.93
C ILE A 171 -24.04 97.26 26.64
N GLU A 172 -23.66 97.37 25.37
CA GLU A 172 -23.39 98.64 24.68
C GLU A 172 -23.36 98.43 23.16
#